data_AF-A0ABD6ERC8-F1
#
_entry.id   AF-A0ABD6ERC8-F1
#
_cell.length_a   1.000
_cell.length_b   1.000
_cell.length_c   1.000
_cell.angle_alpha   90.00
_cell.angle_beta   90.00
_cell.angle_gamma   90.00
#
_symmetry.space_group_name_H-M   'P 1'
#
loop_
_entity.id
_entity.type
_entity.pdbx_description
1 polymer ?
#
loop_
_entity_poly.entity_id
_entity_poly.type
_entity_poly.pdbx_seq_one_letter_code
_entity_poly.pdbx_strand_id
1 'polypeptide(L)'
;MAVLIEQVIKPDIDDTIHERILWQPHGCRLAVTSYNAKVGGEVNFFLHHGGKSEVKPVRRSQARVTQLAWHPKDDLIAIGWNNGYVTLRNLLDESENEFSFDLEKPAALTCLGWNLVGSAIIFADEVIP
;
A
#
# COMPACT_ATOMS: atom_id res chain seq x y z
N MET A 1 15.19 24.17 17.02
CA MET A 1 13.86 23.58 16.75
C MET A 1 13.96 22.11 17.11
N ALA A 2 13.22 21.65 18.12
CA ALA A 2 13.18 20.25 18.51
C ALA A 2 11.80 19.69 18.09
N VAL A 3 11.80 18.55 17.41
CA VAL A 3 10.58 17.82 17.07
C VAL A 3 10.32 16.83 18.18
N LEU A 4 9.19 16.95 18.87
CA LEU A 4 8.75 15.96 19.85
C LEU A 4 8.21 14.74 19.10
N ILE A 5 8.79 13.58 19.36
CA ILE A 5 8.25 12.31 18.88
C ILE A 5 7.51 11.68 20.06
N GLU A 6 6.18 11.78 20.06
CA GLU A 6 5.36 11.31 21.18
C GLU A 6 5.24 9.78 21.22
N GLN A 7 5.28 9.12 20.06
CA GLN A 7 5.10 7.68 19.99
C GLN A 7 5.90 7.05 18.84
N VAL A 8 6.59 5.96 19.17
CA VAL A 8 7.23 5.07 18.18
C VAL A 8 6.34 3.85 18.02
N ILE A 9 5.85 3.63 16.81
CA ILE A 9 5.09 2.42 16.46
C ILE A 9 6.12 1.32 16.18
N LYS A 10 6.04 0.22 16.93
CA LYS A 10 6.89 -0.95 16.75
C LYS A 10 6.10 -2.05 16.02
N PRO A 11 6.76 -2.86 15.19
CA PRO A 11 6.13 -4.04 14.60
C PRO A 11 5.71 -5.02 15.71
N ASP A 12 4.56 -5.66 15.51
CA ASP A 12 3.98 -6.64 16.43
C ASP A 12 4.60 -8.04 16.25
N ILE A 13 5.28 -8.26 15.13
CA ILE A 13 5.90 -9.53 14.75
C ILE A 13 7.38 -9.31 14.46
N ASP A 14 8.24 -10.09 15.11
CA ASP A 14 9.68 -10.14 14.85
C ASP A 14 9.98 -10.38 13.36
N ASP A 15 11.08 -9.81 12.87
CA ASP A 15 11.52 -9.83 11.47
C ASP A 15 10.63 -9.05 10.47
N THR A 16 9.61 -8.31 10.94
CA THR A 16 8.80 -7.44 10.08
C THR A 16 9.53 -6.13 9.79
N ILE A 17 9.70 -5.80 8.52
CA ILE A 17 10.39 -4.60 8.06
C ILE A 17 9.37 -3.65 7.44
N HIS A 18 9.40 -2.37 7.83
CA HIS A 18 8.62 -1.31 7.19
C HIS A 18 9.42 -0.70 6.03
N GLU A 19 8.79 -0.55 4.86
CA GLU A 19 9.56 -0.32 3.62
C GLU A 19 9.18 0.95 2.88
N ARG A 20 7.88 1.26 2.84
CA ARG A 20 7.32 2.44 2.16
C ARG A 20 6.28 3.08 3.04
N ILE A 21 6.19 4.40 2.94
CA ILE A 21 5.12 5.19 3.56
C ILE A 21 4.59 6.17 2.52
N LEU A 22 3.28 6.39 2.52
CA LEU A 22 2.65 7.33 1.59
C LEU A 22 1.41 7.99 2.22
N TRP A 23 1.42 9.31 2.30
CA TRP A 23 0.28 10.11 2.75
C TRP A 23 -0.78 10.21 1.67
N GLN A 24 -2.05 10.13 2.09
CA GLN A 24 -3.18 10.41 1.21
C GLN A 24 -3.18 11.91 0.84
N PRO A 25 -3.35 12.28 -0.45
CA PRO A 25 -3.25 13.68 -0.89
C PRO A 25 -4.29 14.62 -0.27
N HIS A 26 -5.53 14.15 -0.07
CA HIS A 26 -6.66 14.97 0.40
C HIS A 26 -7.24 14.52 1.74
N GLY A 27 -6.61 13.53 2.38
CA GLY A 27 -7.12 12.93 3.60
C GLY A 27 -6.07 12.86 4.69
N CYS A 28 -6.53 12.50 5.88
CA CYS A 28 -5.69 12.41 7.07
C CYS A 28 -5.18 10.99 7.32
N ARG A 29 -4.91 10.22 6.25
CA ARG A 29 -4.47 8.83 6.33
C ARG A 29 -3.06 8.63 5.77
N LEU A 30 -2.33 7.73 6.40
CA LEU A 30 -1.00 7.28 6.02
C LEU A 30 -1.05 5.79 5.72
N ALA A 31 -0.61 5.40 4.53
CA ALA A 31 -0.32 4.01 4.22
C ALA A 31 1.13 3.68 4.61
N VAL A 32 1.33 2.54 5.28
CA VAL A 32 2.65 2.01 5.66
C VAL A 32 2.72 0.57 5.18
N THR A 33 3.74 0.25 4.40
CA THR A 33 3.97 -1.13 3.97
C THR A 33 4.89 -1.84 4.96
N SER A 34 4.54 -3.07 5.28
CA SER A 34 5.41 -4.00 6.00
C SER A 34 5.65 -5.23 5.15
N TYR A 35 6.80 -5.86 5.34
CA TYR A 35 7.10 -7.17 4.78
C TYR A 35 7.70 -8.08 5.85
N ASN A 36 7.22 -9.31 5.88
CA ASN A 36 7.78 -10.39 6.68
C ASN A 36 7.95 -11.62 5.78
N ALA A 37 9.15 -12.19 5.72
CA ALA A 37 9.44 -13.31 4.82
C ALA A 37 8.58 -14.56 5.09
N LYS A 38 8.08 -14.75 6.31
CA LYS A 38 7.25 -15.90 6.70
C LYS A 38 5.77 -15.68 6.40
N VAL A 39 5.30 -14.43 6.42
CA VAL A 39 3.88 -14.08 6.29
C VAL A 39 3.55 -13.53 4.90
N GLY A 40 4.39 -12.63 4.39
CA GLY A 40 4.16 -11.85 3.19
C GLY A 40 4.15 -10.35 3.48
N GLY A 41 3.51 -9.61 2.58
CA GLY A 41 3.44 -8.16 2.61
C GLY A 41 2.09 -7.68 3.11
N GLU A 42 2.10 -6.55 3.79
CA GLU A 42 0.90 -5.90 4.28
C GLU A 42 0.97 -4.38 4.08
N VAL A 43 -0.20 -3.76 3.94
CA VAL A 43 -0.36 -2.31 3.91
C VAL A 43 -1.28 -1.93 5.07
N ASN A 44 -0.70 -1.30 6.08
CA ASN A 44 -1.42 -0.78 7.24
C ASN A 44 -1.80 0.68 7.01
N PHE A 45 -2.92 1.09 7.59
CA PHE A 45 -3.41 2.46 7.53
C PHE A 45 -3.37 3.11 8.91
N PHE A 46 -2.87 4.33 8.97
CA PHE A 46 -2.78 5.13 10.18
C PHE A 46 -3.43 6.49 9.96
N LEU A 47 -3.91 7.09 11.04
CA LEU A 47 -4.48 8.43 11.06
C LEU A 47 -3.36 9.46 11.26
N HIS A 48 -3.58 10.70 10.83
CA HIS A 48 -2.60 11.80 10.90
C HIS A 48 -1.99 12.04 12.28
N HIS A 49 -2.73 11.77 13.36
CA HIS A 49 -2.26 11.85 14.74
C HIS A 49 -1.51 10.60 15.24
N GLY A 50 -1.12 9.67 14.34
CA GLY A 50 -0.35 8.46 14.67
C GLY A 50 -1.18 7.25 15.12
N GLY A 51 -2.44 7.43 15.50
CA GLY A 51 -3.35 6.32 15.83
C GLY A 51 -3.58 5.36 14.64
N LYS A 52 -3.73 4.06 14.94
CA LYS A 52 -4.07 3.04 13.93
C LYS A 52 -5.46 3.32 13.38
N SER A 53 -5.63 3.23 12.05
CA SER A 53 -6.94 3.37 11.42
C SER A 53 -7.79 2.13 11.70
N GLU A 54 -9.12 2.31 11.74
CA GLU A 54 -10.08 1.20 11.81
C GLU A 54 -10.11 0.39 10.51
N VAL A 55 -9.59 0.95 9.42
CA VAL A 55 -9.51 0.26 8.14
C VAL A 55 -8.59 -0.95 8.25
N LYS A 56 -9.10 -2.11 7.84
CA LYS A 56 -8.31 -3.34 7.87
C LYS A 56 -7.10 -3.24 6.92
N PRO A 57 -5.95 -3.82 7.31
CA PRO A 57 -4.79 -3.88 6.44
C PRO A 57 -5.05 -4.75 5.22
N VAL A 58 -4.53 -4.32 4.07
CA VAL A 58 -4.46 -5.17 2.86
C VAL A 58 -3.28 -6.11 3.03
N ARG A 59 -3.48 -7.42 2.81
CA ARG A 59 -2.42 -8.43 2.99
C ARG A 59 -2.31 -9.33 1.78
N ARG A 60 -1.07 -9.73 1.46
CA ARG A 60 -0.83 -10.74 0.44
C ARG A 60 0.28 -11.68 0.88
N SER A 61 -0.05 -12.96 0.93
CA SER A 61 0.92 -14.02 1.25
C SER A 61 2.00 -14.09 0.19
N GLN A 62 3.24 -14.33 0.63
CA GLN A 62 4.41 -14.53 -0.23
C GLN A 62 4.68 -13.42 -1.28
N ALA A 63 4.11 -12.23 -1.08
CA ALA A 63 4.31 -11.08 -1.96
C ALA A 63 4.80 -9.88 -1.15
N ARG A 64 5.64 -9.04 -1.75
CA ARG A 64 6.16 -7.81 -1.17
C ARG A 64 5.59 -6.62 -1.94
N VAL A 65 5.23 -5.55 -1.25
CA VAL A 65 4.77 -4.32 -1.91
C VAL A 65 5.97 -3.62 -2.57
N THR A 66 5.88 -3.34 -3.86
CA THR A 66 6.91 -2.58 -4.59
C THR A 66 6.50 -1.14 -4.84
N GLN A 67 5.21 -0.91 -5.09
CA GLN A 67 4.64 0.39 -5.44
C GLN A 67 3.35 0.69 -4.66
N LEU A 68 3.12 1.97 -4.36
CA LEU A 68 1.89 2.48 -3.76
C LEU A 68 1.46 3.76 -4.49
N ALA A 69 0.17 3.89 -4.76
CA ALA A 69 -0.40 5.12 -5.32
C ALA A 69 -1.81 5.38 -4.79
N TRP A 70 -1.98 6.45 -4.03
CA TRP A 70 -3.31 6.96 -3.67
C TRP A 70 -4.01 7.56 -4.88
N HIS A 71 -5.30 7.31 -4.98
CA HIS A 71 -6.16 8.03 -5.91
C HIS A 71 -6.13 9.52 -5.57
N PRO A 72 -6.10 10.41 -6.59
CA PRO A 72 -5.94 11.84 -6.37
C PRO A 72 -7.18 12.51 -5.79
N LYS A 73 -8.30 11.83 -5.56
CA LYS A 73 -9.54 12.45 -5.02
C LYS A 73 -10.34 11.58 -4.07
N ASP A 74 -10.17 10.26 -4.15
CA ASP A 74 -11.04 9.29 -3.48
C ASP A 74 -10.22 8.50 -2.47
N ASP A 75 -10.89 7.85 -1.54
CA ASP A 75 -10.30 6.93 -0.56
C ASP A 75 -9.95 5.57 -1.17
N LEU A 76 -9.31 5.61 -2.35
CA LEU A 76 -8.87 4.46 -3.10
C LEU A 76 -7.35 4.43 -3.14
N ILE A 77 -6.75 3.27 -2.88
CA ILE A 77 -5.30 3.05 -3.01
C ILE A 77 -5.02 1.92 -3.97
N ALA A 78 -4.03 2.11 -4.82
CA ALA A 78 -3.44 1.07 -5.65
C ALA A 78 -2.14 0.57 -5.03
N ILE A 79 -1.99 -0.75 -5.01
CA ILE A 79 -0.86 -1.46 -4.39
C ILE A 79 -0.27 -2.38 -5.46
N GLY A 80 0.99 -2.14 -5.80
CA GLY A 80 1.75 -2.99 -6.69
C GLY A 80 2.59 -4.00 -5.92
N TRP A 81 2.50 -5.26 -6.30
CA TRP A 81 3.22 -6.37 -5.67
C TRP A 81 4.40 -6.85 -6.53
N ASN A 82 5.41 -7.45 -5.91
CA ASN A 82 6.60 -7.98 -6.58
C ASN A 82 6.32 -9.21 -7.47
N ASN A 83 5.13 -9.79 -7.36
CA ASN A 83 4.70 -10.94 -8.15
C ASN A 83 3.77 -10.55 -9.31
N GLY A 84 3.74 -9.27 -9.69
CA GLY A 84 2.97 -8.76 -10.83
C GLY A 84 1.49 -8.49 -10.56
N TYR A 85 1.03 -8.72 -9.33
CA TYR A 85 -0.34 -8.36 -8.96
C TYR A 85 -0.44 -6.85 -8.72
N VAL A 86 -1.60 -6.31 -9.07
CA VAL A 86 -2.05 -5.00 -8.61
C VAL A 86 -3.32 -5.20 -7.80
N THR A 87 -3.39 -4.61 -6.62
CA THR A 87 -4.58 -4.57 -5.78
C THR A 87 -5.09 -3.15 -5.65
N LEU A 88 -6.36 -2.94 -5.98
CA LEU A 88 -7.10 -1.71 -5.72
C LEU A 88 -7.97 -1.92 -4.47
N ARG A 89 -7.81 -1.01 -3.51
CA ARG A 89 -8.56 -1.05 -2.26
C ARG A 89 -9.29 0.26 -2.03
N ASN A 90 -10.62 0.21 -1.96
CA ASN A 90 -11.44 1.31 -1.46
C ASN A 90 -11.53 1.21 0.07
N LEU A 91 -11.15 2.26 0.77
CA LEU A 91 -11.10 2.30 2.23
C LEU A 91 -12.43 2.70 2.88
N LEU A 92 -13.40 3.17 2.08
CA LEU A 92 -14.77 3.41 2.54
C LEU A 92 -15.68 2.19 2.32
N ASP A 93 -15.20 1.18 1.58
CA ASP A 93 -15.97 -0.03 1.34
C ASP A 93 -15.87 -0.99 2.53
N GLU A 94 -16.95 -1.06 3.31
CA GLU A 94 -17.10 -1.95 4.46
C GLU A 94 -17.12 -3.43 4.07
N SER A 95 -17.47 -3.76 2.82
CA SER A 95 -17.47 -5.15 2.34
C SER A 95 -16.06 -5.71 2.14
N GLU A 96 -15.06 -4.83 2.24
CA GLU A 96 -13.66 -5.17 2.10
C GLU A 96 -13.31 -5.76 0.75
N ASN A 97 -14.05 -5.41 -0.29
CA ASN A 97 -13.75 -5.86 -1.62
C ASN A 97 -12.42 -5.26 -2.10
N GLU A 98 -11.53 -6.15 -2.50
CA GLU A 98 -10.28 -5.83 -3.15
C GLU A 98 -10.41 -6.23 -4.61
N PHE A 99 -10.20 -5.27 -5.52
CA PHE A 99 -10.09 -5.60 -6.93
C PHE A 99 -8.64 -5.89 -7.21
N SER A 100 -8.32 -7.16 -7.46
CA SER A 100 -6.99 -7.57 -7.85
C SER A 100 -6.99 -8.07 -9.28
N PHE A 101 -5.95 -7.74 -10.02
CA PHE A 101 -5.68 -8.29 -11.34
C PHE A 101 -4.18 -8.62 -11.45
N ASP A 102 -3.88 -9.59 -12.30
CA ASP A 102 -2.54 -10.12 -12.53
C ASP A 102 -2.01 -9.74 -13.92
N LEU A 103 -0.70 -9.75 -14.02
CA LEU A 103 0.02 -9.73 -15.29
C LEU A 103 0.18 -11.17 -15.79
N GLU A 104 0.02 -11.38 -17.10
CA GLU A 104 0.21 -12.71 -17.72
C GLU A 104 1.58 -13.32 -17.40
N LYS A 105 2.59 -12.47 -17.19
CA LYS A 105 3.93 -12.86 -16.73
C LYS A 105 4.22 -12.16 -15.39
N PRO A 106 4.41 -12.91 -14.30
CA PRO A 106 4.66 -12.31 -13.00
C PRO A 106 6.06 -11.68 -12.97
N ALA A 107 6.08 -10.35 -12.96
CA ALA A 107 7.28 -9.53 -12.80
C ALA A 107 7.04 -8.45 -11.74
N ALA A 108 8.10 -7.95 -11.12
CA ALA A 108 7.95 -6.93 -10.09
C ALA A 108 7.49 -5.60 -10.69
N LEU A 109 6.48 -4.98 -10.09
CA LEU A 109 6.01 -3.67 -10.55
C LEU A 109 7.04 -2.59 -10.22
N THR A 110 7.47 -1.84 -11.23
CA THR A 110 8.48 -0.78 -11.15
C THR A 110 7.85 0.61 -11.14
N CYS A 111 6.64 0.75 -11.71
CA CYS A 111 5.88 1.99 -11.76
C CYS A 111 4.40 1.74 -11.45
N LEU A 112 3.76 2.68 -10.75
CA LEU A 112 2.33 2.71 -10.49
C LEU A 112 1.89 4.16 -10.29
N GLY A 113 0.84 4.61 -10.97
CA GLY A 113 0.38 5.98 -10.83
C GLY A 113 -1.01 6.23 -11.42
N TRP A 114 -1.72 7.16 -10.80
CA TRP A 114 -3.00 7.65 -11.30
C TRP A 114 -2.79 8.86 -12.21
N ASN A 115 -3.65 9.03 -13.20
CA ASN A 115 -3.76 10.32 -13.88
C ASN A 115 -4.34 11.38 -12.90
N LEU A 116 -4.16 12.66 -13.21
CA LEU A 116 -4.62 13.76 -12.34
C LEU A 116 -6.13 13.79 -12.11
N VAL A 117 -6.90 13.23 -13.04
CA VAL A 117 -8.37 13.17 -12.94
C VAL A 117 -8.82 12.08 -11.98
N GLY A 118 -8.05 10.98 -11.88
CA GLY A 118 -8.39 9.76 -11.16
C GLY A 118 -9.05 8.66 -12.01
N SER A 119 -9.31 8.93 -13.29
CA SER A 119 -10.06 8.01 -14.15
C SER A 119 -9.24 6.85 -14.72
N ALA A 120 -7.91 6.90 -14.61
CA ALA A 120 -7.02 5.88 -15.17
C ALA A 120 -5.80 5.68 -14.28
N ILE A 121 -5.33 4.44 -14.27
CA ILE A 121 -4.09 4.04 -13.61
C ILE A 121 -3.13 3.48 -14.67
N ILE A 122 -1.86 3.83 -14.55
CA ILE A 122 -0.76 3.24 -15.29
C ILE A 122 0.09 2.41 -14.33
N PHE A 123 0.54 1.26 -14.80
CA PHE A 123 1.54 0.46 -14.12
C PHE A 123 2.49 -0.12 -15.15
N ALA A 124 3.71 -0.41 -14.71
CA ALA A 124 4.72 -1.07 -15.52
C ALA A 124 5.51 -2.04 -14.64
N ASP A 125 5.95 -3.13 -15.24
CA ASP A 125 6.73 -4.18 -14.60
C ASP A 125 8.19 -4.14 -15.05
N GLU A 126 8.99 -5.00 -14.44
CA GLU A 126 10.36 -5.23 -14.84
C GLU A 126 10.39 -6.01 -16.15
N VAL A 127 11.23 -5.57 -17.09
CA VAL A 127 11.47 -6.31 -18.33
C VAL A 127 12.27 -7.56 -17.98
N ILE A 128 11.63 -8.73 -18.07
CA ILE A 128 12.33 -10.02 -17.96
C ILE A 128 13.02 -10.30 -19.31
N PRO A 129 14.37 -10.36 -19.36
CA PRO A 129 15.13 -10.62 -20.58
C PRO A 129 15.01 -12.07 -21.08
#